data_AF-A0A7C1TUT6-F1
#
_entry.id   AF-A0A7C1TUT6-F1
#
_cell.length_a   1.000
_cell.length_b   1.000
_cell.length_c   1.000
_cell.angle_alpha   90.00
_cell.angle_beta   90.00
_cell.angle_gamma   90.00
#
_symmetry.space_group_name_H-M   'P 1'
#
loop_
_entity.id
_entity.type
_entity.pdbx_description
1 polymer ?
#
loop_
_entity_poly.entity_id
_entity_poly.type
_entity_poly.pdbx_seq_one_letter_code
_entity_poly.pdbx_strand_id
1 'polypeptide(L)' 'MSAGKKLLLIYTDQEPGPQSLARYREQLVFALRARGAEVEELGLATDPDILLDRLEAGAVPVVIKGGR' A
#
# COMPACT_ATOMS: atom_id res chain seq x y z
N MET A 1 24.66 -1.11 3.51
CA MET A 1 23.73 -0.73 2.42
C MET A 1 22.35 -0.58 3.04
N SER A 2 21.78 0.62 3.10
CA SER A 2 20.40 0.78 3.55
C SER A 2 19.51 0.26 2.43
N ALA A 3 19.09 -1.00 2.51
CA ALA A 3 17.95 -1.46 1.73
C ALA A 3 16.81 -0.49 2.04
N GLY A 4 16.31 0.22 1.03
CA GLY A 4 15.19 1.15 1.21
C GLY A 4 14.06 0.40 1.90
N LYS A 5 13.47 0.98 2.96
CA LYS A 5 12.35 0.33 3.65
C LYS A 5 11.23 0.11 2.64
N LYS A 6 10.87 -1.16 2.42
CA LYS A 6 9.76 -1.54 1.56
C LYS A 6 8.44 -1.25 2.25
N LEU A 7 7.61 -0.41 1.63
CA LEU A 7 6.28 -0.07 2.08
C LEU A 7 5.28 -0.97 1.35
N LEU A 8 4.43 -1.65 2.11
CA LEU A 8 3.32 -2.44 1.59
C LEU A 8 2.02 -1.65 1.76
N LEU A 9 1.53 -1.08 0.68
CA LEU A 9 0.31 -0.28 0.65
C LEU A 9 -0.90 -1.22 0.51
N ILE A 10 -1.72 -1.31 1.55
CA ILE A 10 -2.89 -2.19 1.61
C ILE A 10 -4.15 -1.35 1.38
N TYR A 11 -4.97 -1.72 0.40
CA TYR A 11 -6.19 -0.99 0.02
C TYR A 11 -7.36 -1.94 -0.24
N THR A 12 -8.58 -1.41 -0.24
CA THR A 12 -9.79 -2.16 -0.62
C THR A 12 -10.50 -1.48 -1.77
N ASP A 13 -10.94 -2.27 -2.76
CA ASP A 13 -11.76 -1.79 -3.88
C ASP A 13 -13.27 -1.93 -3.60
N GLN A 14 -13.63 -2.44 -2.41
CA GLN A 14 -15.00 -2.77 -2.03
C GLN A 14 -15.82 -1.57 -1.55
N GLU A 15 -15.18 -0.44 -1.24
CA GLU A 15 -15.93 0.78 -0.93
C GLU A 15 -16.22 1.53 -2.24
N PRO A 16 -17.48 1.96 -2.50
CA PRO A 16 -17.77 3.03 -3.43
C PRO A 16 -17.23 4.34 -2.84
N GLY A 17 -15.91 4.40 -2.67
CA GLY A 17 -15.20 5.62 -2.35
C GLY A 17 -15.35 6.57 -3.53
N PRO A 18 -15.24 7.88 -3.30
CA PRO A 18 -15.21 8.80 -4.42
C PRO A 18 -14.02 8.42 -5.32
N GLN A 19 -14.06 8.80 -6.60
CA GLN A 19 -12.89 8.74 -7.50
C GLN A 19 -11.60 9.30 -6.86
N SER A 20 -11.74 10.06 -5.76
CA SER A 20 -10.69 10.52 -4.87
C SER A 20 -9.82 9.43 -4.24
N LEU A 21 -10.30 8.21 -3.94
CA LEU A 21 -9.47 7.22 -3.24
C LEU A 21 -8.39 6.63 -4.17
N ALA A 22 -8.76 6.28 -5.40
CA ALA A 22 -7.81 5.83 -6.43
C ALA A 22 -6.79 6.94 -6.73
N ARG A 23 -7.27 8.18 -6.91
CA ARG A 23 -6.40 9.34 -7.13
C ARG A 23 -5.48 9.63 -5.94
N TYR A 24 -5.98 9.48 -4.71
CA TYR A 24 -5.20 9.62 -3.49
C TYR A 24 -4.12 8.54 -3.39
N ARG A 25 -4.46 7.27 -3.71
CA ARG A 25 -3.51 6.16 -3.77
C ARG A 25 -2.38 6.46 -4.74
N GLU A 26 -2.72 6.87 -5.97
CA GLU A 26 -1.74 7.25 -6.99
C GLU A 26 -0.81 8.39 -6.52
N GLN A 27 -1.39 9.44 -5.91
CA GLN A 27 -0.62 10.56 -5.36
C GLN A 27 0.31 10.13 -4.22
N LEU A 28 -0.16 9.25 -3.33
CA LEU A 28 0.63 8.74 -2.21
C LEU A 28 1.79 7.87 -2.70
N VAL A 29 1.53 6.94 -3.61
CA VAL A 29 2.56 6.08 -4.23
C VAL A 29 3.62 6.94 -4.92
N PHE A 30 3.19 7.95 -5.69
CA PHE A 30 4.09 8.90 -6.32
C PHE A 30 4.96 9.65 -5.30
N ALA A 31 4.36 10.21 -4.25
CA ALA A 31 5.08 10.97 -3.23
C ALA A 31 6.07 10.12 -2.43
N LEU A 32 5.75 8.85 -2.15
CA LEU A 32 6.61 7.91 -1.46
C LEU A 32 7.80 7.49 -2.32
N ARG A 33 7.56 7.15 -3.59
CA ARG A 33 8.62 6.82 -4.55
C ARG A 33 9.54 8.01 -4.83
N ALA A 34 8.99 9.22 -4.92
CA ALA A 34 9.79 10.45 -5.06
C ALA A 34 10.71 10.70 -3.86
N ARG A 35 10.40 10.14 -2.68
CA ARG A 35 11.26 10.16 -1.48
C ARG A 35 12.20 8.95 -1.38
N GLY A 36 12.27 8.10 -2.41
CA GLY A 36 13.16 6.94 -2.46
C GLY A 36 12.62 5.69 -1.75
N ALA A 37 11.33 5.65 -1.41
CA ALA A 37 10.71 4.44 -0.86
C ALA A 37 10.42 3.40 -1.97
N GLU A 38 10.65 2.13 -1.67
CA GLU A 38 10.14 1.02 -2.47
C GLU A 38 8.70 0.75 -2.05
N VAL A 39 7.75 0.87 -2.97
CA VAL A 39 6.31 0.75 -2.67
C VAL A 39 5.71 -0.38 -3.48
N GLU A 40 5.16 -1.36 -2.77
CA GLU A 40 4.34 -2.45 -3.30
C GLU A 40 2.87 -2.20 -2.90
N GLU A 41 1.95 -2.39 -3.85
CA GLU A 41 0.51 -2.22 -3.65
C GLU A 41 -0.14 -3.60 -3.56
N LEU A 42 -0.97 -3.82 -2.54
CA LEU A 42 -1.70 -5.07 -2.34
C LEU A 42 -3.17 -4.80 -2.00
N GLY A 43 -4.08 -5.43 -2.74
CA GLY A 43 -5.50 -5.40 -2.41
C GLY A 43 -5.79 -6.25 -1.17
N LEU A 44 -6.74 -5.82 -0.34
CA LEU A 44 -7.17 -6.54 0.86
C LEU A 44 -7.85 -7.88 0.51
N ALA A 45 -8.34 -8.02 -0.72
CA ALA A 45 -8.91 -9.27 -1.25
C ALA A 45 -7.85 -10.25 -1.78
N THR A 46 -6.56 -9.89 -1.75
CA THR A 46 -5.47 -10.80 -2.09
C THR A 46 -5.38 -11.94 -1.07
N ASP A 47 -4.82 -13.07 -1.51
CA ASP A 47 -4.52 -14.21 -0.65
C ASP A 47 -3.79 -13.78 0.64
N PRO A 48 -4.33 -14.12 1.84
CA PRO A 48 -3.69 -13.81 3.11
C PRO A 48 -2.25 -14.31 3.23
N ASP A 49 -1.89 -15.42 2.58
CA ASP A 49 -0.53 -15.97 2.64
C ASP A 49 0.47 -15.01 1.98
N ILE A 50 0.08 -14.36 0.87
CA ILE A 50 0.92 -13.35 0.20
C ILE A 50 1.13 -12.13 1.11
N LEU A 51 0.10 -11.71 1.85
CA LEU A 51 0.22 -10.61 2.81
C LEU A 51 1.22 -10.98 3.92
N LEU A 52 1.09 -12.18 4.48
CA LEU A 52 1.97 -12.67 5.54
C LEU A 52 3.43 -12.76 5.08
N ASP A 53 3.67 -13.32 3.89
CA ASP A 53 5.02 -13.42 3.30
C ASP A 53 5.70 -12.05 3.23
N ARG A 54 4.96 -10.99 2.86
CA ARG A 54 5.51 -9.62 2.78
C ARG A 54 5.82 -9.04 4.15
N LEU A 55 4.98 -9.31 5.14
CA LEU A 55 5.19 -8.85 6.51
C LEU A 55 6.39 -9.56 7.13
N GLU A 56 6.54 -10.88 6.92
CA GLU A 56 7.69 -11.66 7.37
C GLU A 56 9.00 -11.23 6.70
N ALA A 57 8.94 -10.83 5.42
CA ALA A 57 10.07 -10.22 4.71
C ALA A 57 10.44 -8.81 5.21
N GLY A 58 9.74 -8.26 6.21
CA GLY A 58 10.04 -6.98 6.84
C GLY A 58 9.43 -5.77 6.13
N ALA A 59 8.44 -5.96 5.25
CA ALA A 59 7.71 -4.84 4.67
C ALA A 59 6.88 -4.12 5.73
N VAL A 60 6.84 -2.79 5.66
CA VAL A 60 6.05 -1.95 6.59
C VAL A 60 4.65 -1.75 6.00
N PRO A 61 3.57 -2.24 6.67
CA PRO A 61 2.23 -2.10 6.17
C PRO A 61 1.70 -0.67 6.34
N VAL A 62 1.05 -0.16 5.29
CA VAL A 62 0.33 1.11 5.27
C VAL A 62 -1.09 0.84 4.79
N VAL A 63 -2.07 0.93 5.69
CA VAL A 63 -3.47 0.66 5.37
C VAL A 63 -4.19 1.96 5.02
N ILE A 64 -4.78 2.03 3.83
CA ILE A 64 -5.65 3.13 3.41
C ILE A 64 -7.10 2.74 3.68
N LYS A 65 -7.77 3.50 4.54
CA LYS A 65 -9.20 3.33 4.84
C LYS A 65 -9.96 4.57 4.40
N GLY A 66 -11.04 4.40 3.64
CA GLY A 66 -11.97 5.48 3.35
C GLY A 66 -12.55 6.04 4.66
N GLY A 67 -12.50 7.36 4.82
CA GLY A 67 -13.22 8.03 5.91
C GLY A 67 -14.73 7.86 5.71
N ARG A 68 -15.47 7.67 6.79
CA ARG A 68 -16.94 7.77 6.79
C ARG A 68 -17.38 9.21 6.71
#